data_AF-A0A947BQF3-F1
#
_entry.id   AF-A0A947BQF3-F1
#
_cell.length_a   1.000
_cell.length_b   1.000
_cell.length_c   1.000
_cell.angle_alpha   90.00
_cell.angle_beta   90.00
_cell.angle_gamma   90.00
#
_symmetry.space_group_name_H-M   'P 1'
#
loop_
_entity.id
_entity.type
_entity.pdbx_description
1 polymer ?
#
loop_
_entity_poly.entity_id
_entity_poly.type
_entity_poly.pdbx_seq_one_letter_code
_entity_poly.pdbx_strand_id
1 'polypeptide(L)'
;MRNANLPSGNRMPVFGLGTWRMGEHPEQFERDADVIRAALDLGITLLDTAEMYGEGGAEEVIGKAIQGRRDGLFLVSKFYPHNASHNGVIEACERSLQRMNCDTIDLYLLHWPGSVPLAQTFEALHQLQESGKIRDFGVSNFNLGDLEGIPEDDQKR
;
A
#
# COMPACT_ATOMS: atom_id res chain seq x y z
N MET A 1 20.57 -5.18 0.98
CA MET A 1 19.57 -5.27 -0.12
C MET A 1 19.68 -4.02 -0.99
N ARG A 2 19.47 -4.10 -2.30
CA ARG A 2 19.48 -2.92 -3.19
C ARG A 2 18.18 -2.13 -3.00
N ASN A 3 18.25 -0.80 -3.11
CA ASN A 3 17.09 0.08 -2.97
C ASN A 3 17.00 1.03 -4.17
N ALA A 4 15.77 1.41 -4.52
CA ALA A 4 15.46 2.57 -5.33
C ALA A 4 15.24 3.78 -4.42
N ASN A 5 15.60 4.97 -4.91
CA ASN A 5 15.26 6.22 -4.23
C ASN A 5 13.91 6.72 -4.77
N LEU A 6 12.98 7.00 -3.87
CA LEU A 6 11.74 7.68 -4.19
C LEU A 6 12.00 9.20 -4.26
N PRO A 7 11.17 9.98 -4.96
CA PRO A 7 11.39 11.43 -5.07
C PRO A 7 11.34 12.15 -3.72
N SER A 8 10.60 11.63 -2.74
CA SER A 8 10.62 12.07 -1.33
C SER A 8 11.97 11.88 -0.62
N GLY A 9 12.90 11.12 -1.20
CA GLY A 9 14.17 10.73 -0.59
C GLY A 9 14.11 9.43 0.22
N ASN A 10 12.92 8.85 0.39
CA ASN A 10 12.77 7.53 1.00
C ASN A 10 13.39 6.43 0.12
N ARG A 11 13.81 5.33 0.76
CA ARG A 11 14.44 4.20 0.08
C ARG A 11 13.51 3.01 0.06
N MET A 12 13.14 2.57 -1.13
CA MET A 12 12.29 1.40 -1.35
C MET A 12 13.15 0.19 -1.77
N PRO A 13 13.02 -0.97 -1.12
CA PRO A 13 13.69 -2.20 -1.58
C PRO A 13 13.28 -2.55 -3.03
N VAL A 14 14.24 -2.96 -3.86
CA VAL A 14 13.95 -3.32 -5.27
C VAL A 14 13.41 -4.75 -5.44
N PHE A 15 13.30 -5.50 -4.36
CA PHE A 15 12.80 -6.88 -4.34
C PHE A 15 11.91 -7.05 -3.12
N GLY A 16 10.75 -7.68 -3.33
CA GLY A 16 9.70 -7.80 -2.33
C GLY A 16 8.83 -9.04 -2.56
N LEU A 17 7.79 -9.15 -1.73
CA LEU A 17 6.79 -10.21 -1.78
C LEU A 17 5.41 -9.62 -2.07
N GLY A 18 4.75 -10.08 -3.12
CA GLY A 18 3.34 -9.78 -3.38
C GLY A 18 2.42 -10.76 -2.65
N THR A 19 1.24 -10.30 -2.23
CA THR A 19 0.31 -11.08 -1.39
C THR A 19 -1.04 -11.36 -2.02
N TRP A 20 -1.25 -11.07 -3.31
CA TRP A 20 -2.48 -11.47 -4.00
C TRP A 20 -2.73 -12.97 -3.86
N ARG A 21 -3.99 -13.37 -3.62
CA ARG A 21 -4.47 -14.71 -3.24
C ARG A 21 -4.26 -15.13 -1.78
N MET A 22 -3.43 -14.44 -1.00
CA MET A 22 -3.32 -14.73 0.44
C MET A 22 -4.58 -14.31 1.18
N GLY A 23 -4.97 -15.07 2.20
CA GLY A 23 -6.12 -14.75 3.05
C GLY A 23 -7.49 -14.92 2.38
N GLU A 24 -7.57 -15.45 1.15
CA GLU A 24 -8.85 -15.80 0.51
C GLU A 24 -9.53 -17.03 1.15
N HIS A 25 -8.74 -17.85 1.85
CA HIS A 25 -9.16 -19.14 2.41
C HIS A 25 -8.76 -19.24 3.89
N PRO A 26 -9.71 -19.29 4.84
CA PRO A 26 -9.41 -19.32 6.28
C PRO A 26 -8.48 -20.46 6.70
N GLU A 27 -8.58 -21.63 6.05
CA GLU A 27 -7.74 -22.79 6.33
C GLU A 27 -6.27 -22.61 5.89
N GLN A 28 -5.97 -21.61 5.05
CA GLN A 28 -4.63 -21.30 4.57
C GLN A 28 -4.01 -20.10 5.30
N PHE A 29 -4.78 -19.37 6.12
CA PHE A 29 -4.37 -18.11 6.74
C PHE A 29 -3.02 -18.18 7.48
N GLU A 30 -2.84 -19.18 8.36
CA GLU A 30 -1.56 -19.32 9.08
C GLU A 30 -0.41 -19.73 8.16
N ARG A 31 -0.70 -20.53 7.12
CA ARG A 31 0.31 -20.90 6.11
C ARG A 31 0.76 -19.69 5.31
N ASP A 32 -0.16 -18.80 4.93
CA ASP A 32 0.17 -17.56 4.24
C ASP A 32 1.00 -16.64 5.15
N ALA A 33 0.65 -16.55 6.44
CA ALA A 33 1.43 -15.79 7.41
C ALA A 33 2.85 -16.36 7.59
N ASP A 34 3.01 -17.69 7.59
CA ASP A 34 4.31 -18.36 7.65
C ASP A 34 5.18 -18.08 6.41
N VAL A 35 4.58 -17.97 5.22
CA VAL A 35 5.30 -17.56 4.01
C VAL A 35 5.87 -16.15 4.17
N ILE A 36 5.08 -15.21 4.70
CA ILE A 36 5.55 -13.85 4.97
C ILE A 36 6.68 -13.87 6.00
N ARG A 37 6.53 -14.57 7.13
CA ARG A 37 7.58 -14.68 8.16
C ARG A 37 8.88 -15.23 7.58
N ALA A 38 8.81 -16.30 6.78
CA ALA A 38 9.97 -16.87 6.12
C ALA A 38 10.63 -15.88 5.14
N ALA A 39 9.85 -15.10 4.39
CA ALA A 39 10.38 -14.05 3.52
C ALA A 39 11.11 -12.95 4.32
N LEU A 40 10.54 -12.52 5.46
CA LEU A 40 11.17 -11.56 6.36
C LEU A 40 12.49 -12.09 6.94
N ASP A 41 12.53 -13.37 7.34
CA ASP A 41 13.74 -14.02 7.86
C ASP A 41 14.85 -14.13 6.78
N LEU A 42 14.48 -14.15 5.50
CA LEU A 42 15.39 -14.05 4.35
C LEU A 42 15.78 -12.60 4.01
N GLY A 43 15.28 -11.62 4.75
CA GLY A 43 15.55 -10.19 4.59
C GLY A 43 14.67 -9.48 3.56
N ILE A 44 13.63 -10.12 3.02
CA ILE A 44 12.69 -9.50 2.08
C ILE A 44 11.78 -8.57 2.87
N THR A 45 12.02 -7.25 2.81
CA THR A 45 11.31 -6.28 3.66
C THR A 45 10.21 -5.50 2.95
N LEU A 46 10.11 -5.56 1.62
CA LEU A 46 8.99 -4.99 0.87
C LEU A 46 7.86 -6.00 0.79
N LEU A 47 6.68 -5.63 1.30
CA LEU A 47 5.44 -6.42 1.20
C LEU A 47 4.40 -5.61 0.43
N ASP A 48 3.88 -6.17 -0.66
CA ASP A 48 2.86 -5.54 -1.50
C ASP A 48 1.50 -6.23 -1.36
N THR A 49 0.50 -5.47 -0.94
CA THR A 49 -0.88 -5.90 -0.74
C THR A 49 -1.88 -4.90 -1.31
N ALA A 50 -3.18 -5.08 -1.09
CA ALA A 50 -4.24 -4.12 -1.41
C ALA A 50 -5.50 -4.43 -0.61
N GLU A 51 -6.38 -3.45 -0.41
CA GLU A 51 -7.70 -3.71 0.21
C GLU A 51 -8.56 -4.70 -0.62
N MET A 52 -8.28 -4.81 -1.92
CA MET A 52 -8.90 -5.77 -2.84
C MET A 52 -8.51 -7.23 -2.55
N TYR A 53 -7.32 -7.47 -1.97
CA TYR A 53 -6.74 -8.81 -1.93
C TYR A 53 -7.43 -9.63 -0.84
N GLY A 54 -8.27 -10.58 -1.27
CA GLY A 54 -9.18 -11.30 -0.39
C GLY A 54 -10.17 -10.38 0.34
N GLU A 55 -10.54 -9.25 -0.26
CA GLU A 55 -11.38 -8.21 0.38
C GLU A 55 -10.86 -7.75 1.75
N GLY A 56 -9.53 -7.68 1.88
CA GLY A 56 -8.81 -7.33 3.09
C GLY A 56 -8.11 -8.51 3.77
N GLY A 57 -8.42 -9.76 3.38
CA GLY A 57 -7.79 -10.95 3.95
C GLY A 57 -6.26 -10.95 3.84
N ALA A 58 -5.69 -10.49 2.73
CA ALA A 58 -4.24 -10.41 2.59
C ALA A 58 -3.59 -9.38 3.53
N GLU A 59 -4.29 -8.27 3.82
CA GLU A 59 -3.85 -7.28 4.80
C GLU A 59 -3.90 -7.83 6.23
N GLU A 60 -4.92 -8.63 6.56
CA GLU A 60 -5.00 -9.34 7.85
C GLU A 60 -3.89 -10.38 8.01
N VAL A 61 -3.56 -11.11 6.94
CA VAL A 61 -2.41 -12.04 6.92
C VAL A 61 -1.10 -11.29 7.18
N ILE A 62 -0.88 -10.14 6.52
CA ILE A 62 0.28 -9.28 6.82
C ILE A 62 0.25 -8.86 8.29
N GLY A 63 -0.87 -8.34 8.78
CA GLY A 63 -0.99 -7.86 10.15
C GLY A 63 -0.67 -8.93 11.19
N LYS A 64 -1.05 -10.18 10.93
CA LYS A 64 -0.67 -11.35 11.73
C LYS A 64 0.82 -11.68 11.62
N ALA A 65 1.40 -11.63 10.43
CA ALA A 65 2.78 -12.03 10.18
C ALA A 65 3.80 -11.04 10.76
N ILE A 66 3.48 -9.74 10.79
CA ILE A 66 4.42 -8.67 11.17
C ILE A 66 4.33 -8.25 12.65
N GLN A 67 3.53 -8.94 13.48
CA GLN A 67 3.39 -8.60 14.90
C GLN A 67 4.76 -8.55 15.60
N GLY A 68 5.09 -7.38 16.18
CA GLY A 68 6.37 -7.13 16.83
C GLY A 68 7.57 -6.97 15.87
N ARG A 69 7.33 -6.86 14.56
CA ARG A 69 8.36 -6.76 13.51
C ARG A 69 8.04 -5.68 12.45
N ARG A 70 7.29 -4.64 12.80
CA ARG A 70 6.93 -3.55 11.86
C ARG A 70 8.15 -2.74 11.41
N ASP A 71 9.13 -2.57 12.29
CA ASP A 71 10.32 -1.76 12.03
C ASP A 71 11.17 -2.34 10.90
N GLY A 72 11.57 -1.48 9.96
CA GLY A 72 12.39 -1.87 8.81
C GLY A 72 11.62 -2.51 7.65
N LEU A 73 10.31 -2.71 7.79
CA LEU A 73 9.44 -3.11 6.67
C LEU A 73 9.08 -1.92 5.79
N PHE A 74 8.88 -2.21 4.51
CA PHE A 74 8.34 -1.30 3.50
C PHE A 74 6.99 -1.86 3.03
N LEU A 75 5.89 -1.38 3.62
CA LEU A 75 4.54 -1.84 3.32
C LEU A 75 3.94 -1.02 2.18
N VAL A 76 3.50 -1.72 1.13
CA VAL A 76 2.72 -1.14 0.03
C VAL A 76 1.29 -1.66 0.14
N SER A 77 0.31 -0.76 0.15
CA SER A 77 -1.10 -1.13 -0.04
C SER A 77 -1.76 -0.23 -1.09
N LYS A 78 -2.96 -0.62 -1.51
CA LYS A 78 -3.69 0.03 -2.61
C LYS A 78 -5.16 0.13 -2.25
N PHE A 79 -5.79 1.20 -2.70
CA PHE A 79 -7.24 1.41 -2.59
C PHE A 79 -7.93 1.36 -3.95
N TYR A 80 -9.18 0.91 -3.94
CA TYR A 80 -10.04 0.87 -5.10
C TYR A 80 -10.34 2.28 -5.64
N PRO A 81 -10.51 2.44 -6.96
CA PRO A 81 -10.92 3.72 -7.54
C PRO A 81 -12.33 4.17 -7.11
N HIS A 82 -13.23 3.26 -6.73
CA HIS A 82 -14.53 3.67 -6.18
C HIS A 82 -14.43 4.27 -4.76
N ASN A 83 -13.30 4.08 -4.09
CA ASN A 83 -12.95 4.75 -2.84
C ASN A 83 -12.14 6.03 -3.07
N ALA A 84 -11.83 6.43 -4.31
CA ALA A 84 -10.88 7.51 -4.59
C ALA A 84 -11.40 8.93 -4.33
N SER A 85 -12.60 9.10 -3.79
CA SER A 85 -13.08 10.40 -3.29
C SER A 85 -12.29 10.83 -2.06
N HIS A 86 -12.27 12.14 -1.75
CA HIS A 86 -11.49 12.66 -0.63
C HIS A 86 -11.70 11.88 0.68
N ASN A 87 -12.96 11.75 1.12
CA ASN A 87 -13.29 11.00 2.34
C ASN A 87 -13.11 9.48 2.16
N GLY A 88 -13.40 8.96 0.96
CA GLY A 88 -13.27 7.53 0.68
C GLY A 88 -11.83 7.03 0.80
N VAL A 89 -10.85 7.83 0.37
CA VAL A 89 -9.42 7.51 0.46
C VAL A 89 -9.00 7.43 1.92
N ILE A 90 -9.44 8.41 2.73
CA ILE A 90 -9.15 8.44 4.16
C ILE A 90 -9.73 7.19 4.83
N GLU A 91 -11.01 6.91 4.62
CA GLU A 91 -11.67 5.73 5.18
C GLU A 91 -11.05 4.40 4.71
N ALA A 92 -10.65 4.30 3.44
CA ALA A 92 -9.96 3.13 2.90
C ALA A 92 -8.59 2.91 3.55
N CYS A 93 -7.84 4.00 3.78
CA CYS A 93 -6.55 3.95 4.46
C CYS A 93 -6.72 3.46 5.90
N GLU A 94 -7.69 4.01 6.66
CA GLU A 94 -7.98 3.58 8.03
C GLU A 94 -8.30 2.09 8.12
N ARG A 95 -9.16 1.57 7.23
CA ARG A 95 -9.48 0.14 7.20
C ARG A 95 -8.25 -0.72 6.89
N SER A 96 -7.40 -0.26 5.97
CA SER A 96 -6.17 -0.96 5.58
C SER A 96 -5.18 -1.04 6.75
N LEU A 97 -4.96 0.09 7.44
CA LEU A 97 -4.14 0.20 8.65
C LEU A 97 -4.67 -0.71 9.76
N GLN A 98 -5.99 -0.71 9.98
CA GLN A 98 -6.64 -1.55 10.98
C GLN A 98 -6.42 -3.05 10.69
N ARG A 99 -6.61 -3.51 9.44
CA ARG A 99 -6.39 -4.91 9.06
C ARG A 99 -4.93 -5.33 9.21
N MET A 100 -4.00 -4.46 8.80
CA MET A 100 -2.57 -4.71 8.96
C MET A 100 -2.06 -4.50 10.39
N ASN A 101 -2.90 -4.01 11.30
CA ASN A 101 -2.55 -3.70 12.69
C ASN A 101 -1.25 -2.86 12.79
N CYS A 102 -1.19 -1.77 12.02
CA CYS A 102 -0.07 -0.83 12.00
C CYS A 102 -0.55 0.62 11.85
N ASP A 103 0.32 1.57 12.17
CA ASP A 103 -0.04 3.01 12.19
C ASP A 103 0.30 3.74 10.89
N THR A 104 1.18 3.17 10.06
CA THR A 104 1.68 3.82 8.84
C THR A 104 1.91 2.81 7.71
N ILE A 105 1.47 3.16 6.50
CA ILE A 105 1.80 2.49 5.23
C ILE A 105 2.98 3.23 4.58
N ASP A 106 3.99 2.53 4.07
CA ASP A 106 5.16 3.21 3.48
C ASP A 106 4.84 3.75 2.07
N LEU A 107 4.06 3.05 1.27
CA LEU A 107 3.59 3.52 -0.03
C LEU A 107 2.12 3.16 -0.27
N TYR A 108 1.27 4.15 -0.50
CA TYR A 108 -0.16 3.94 -0.74
C TYR A 108 -0.56 4.30 -2.18
N LEU A 109 -1.16 3.35 -2.89
CA LEU A 109 -1.39 3.49 -4.33
C LEU A 109 -2.88 3.55 -4.69
N LEU A 110 -3.25 4.44 -5.60
CA LEU A 110 -4.50 4.26 -6.35
C LEU A 110 -4.34 3.03 -7.25
N HIS A 111 -5.17 2.00 -7.07
CA HIS A 111 -4.95 0.68 -7.66
C HIS A 111 -5.11 0.67 -9.20
N TRP A 112 -6.00 1.49 -9.75
CA TRP A 112 -6.14 1.78 -11.19
C TRP A 112 -6.94 3.08 -11.40
N PRO A 113 -6.92 3.69 -12.60
CA PRO A 113 -7.71 4.88 -12.88
C PRO A 113 -9.21 4.66 -12.62
N GLY A 114 -9.88 5.70 -12.13
CA GLY A 114 -11.33 5.71 -11.87
C GLY A 114 -12.01 6.94 -12.46
N SER A 115 -13.26 7.15 -12.10
CA SER A 115 -14.03 8.34 -12.52
C SER A 115 -13.82 9.56 -11.64
N VAL A 116 -13.14 9.42 -10.50
CA VAL A 116 -12.87 10.53 -9.58
C VAL A 116 -11.70 11.36 -10.11
N PRO A 117 -11.80 12.70 -10.15
CA PRO A 117 -10.68 13.56 -10.56
C PRO A 117 -9.47 13.36 -9.65
N LEU A 118 -8.29 13.13 -10.25
CA LEU A 118 -7.06 12.83 -9.51
C LEU A 118 -6.68 13.90 -8.48
N ALA A 119 -6.93 15.17 -8.78
CA ALA A 119 -6.68 16.27 -7.85
C ALA A 119 -7.39 16.07 -6.49
N GLN A 120 -8.63 15.55 -6.49
CA GLN A 120 -9.36 15.29 -5.24
C GLN A 120 -8.76 14.09 -4.48
N THR A 121 -8.35 13.06 -5.21
CA THR A 121 -7.68 11.90 -4.63
C THR A 121 -6.35 12.30 -4.00
N PHE A 122 -5.58 13.16 -4.68
CA PHE A 122 -4.24 13.58 -4.26
C PHE A 122 -4.31 14.52 -3.06
N GLU A 123 -5.32 15.39 -2.97
CA GLU A 123 -5.57 16.19 -1.76
C GLU A 123 -5.72 15.31 -0.51
N ALA A 124 -6.50 14.23 -0.60
CA ALA A 124 -6.64 13.28 0.52
C ALA A 124 -5.35 12.50 0.80
N LEU A 125 -4.58 12.14 -0.23
CA LEU A 125 -3.28 11.48 -0.05
C LEU A 125 -2.27 12.39 0.65
N HIS A 126 -2.23 13.69 0.30
CA HIS A 126 -1.42 14.68 1.02
C HIS A 126 -1.85 14.79 2.48
N GLN A 127 -3.16 14.84 2.76
CA GLN A 127 -3.65 14.86 4.15
C GLN A 127 -3.23 13.59 4.94
N LEU A 128 -3.29 12.41 4.30
CA LEU A 128 -2.81 11.17 4.92
C LEU A 128 -1.30 11.18 5.16
N GLN A 129 -0.54 11.81 4.26
CA GLN A 129 0.91 11.97 4.40
C GLN A 129 1.24 12.93 5.56
N GLU A 130 0.57 14.09 5.63
CA GLU A 130 0.74 15.09 6.70
C GLU A 130 0.37 14.53 8.08
N SER A 131 -0.63 13.65 8.15
CA SER A 131 -1.03 12.96 9.39
C SER A 131 -0.14 11.76 9.76
N GLY A 132 0.82 11.39 8.91
CA GLY A 132 1.75 10.28 9.14
C GLY A 132 1.15 8.88 8.94
N LYS A 133 -0.05 8.79 8.36
CA LYS A 133 -0.72 7.51 8.04
C LYS A 133 -0.13 6.83 6.81
N ILE A 134 0.43 7.63 5.91
CA ILE A 134 1.25 7.13 4.78
C ILE A 134 2.57 7.90 4.72
N ARG A 135 3.63 7.29 4.21
CA ARG A 135 4.92 8.00 3.95
C ARG A 135 4.99 8.56 2.54
N ASP A 136 4.61 7.75 1.57
CA ASP A 136 4.59 8.08 0.15
C ASP A 136 3.27 7.60 -0.47
N PHE A 137 2.94 8.13 -1.64
CA PHE A 137 1.82 7.65 -2.44
C PHE A 137 2.16 7.58 -3.92
N GLY A 138 1.29 6.96 -4.70
CA GLY A 138 1.45 6.85 -6.13
C GLY A 138 0.24 6.23 -6.81
N VAL A 139 0.46 5.74 -8.02
CA VAL A 139 -0.59 5.16 -8.88
C VAL A 139 -0.13 3.81 -9.43
N SER A 140 -1.09 2.95 -9.77
CA SER A 140 -0.87 1.66 -10.43
C SER A 140 -1.77 1.53 -11.64
N ASN A 141 -1.33 0.80 -12.68
CA ASN A 141 -2.09 0.57 -13.92
C ASN A 141 -2.48 1.85 -14.71
N PHE A 142 -1.68 2.91 -14.63
CA PHE A 142 -1.87 4.13 -15.41
C PHE A 142 -1.18 4.01 -16.78
N ASN A 143 -1.88 4.42 -17.84
CA ASN A 143 -1.30 4.63 -19.16
C ASN A 143 -0.73 6.06 -19.29
N LEU A 144 -0.12 6.40 -20.43
CA LEU A 144 0.48 7.72 -20.65
C LEU A 144 -0.52 8.87 -20.48
N GLY A 145 -1.73 8.75 -21.04
CA GLY A 145 -2.76 9.78 -20.91
C GLY A 145 -3.26 9.95 -19.48
N ASP A 146 -3.31 8.86 -18.70
CA ASP A 146 -3.64 8.96 -17.27
C ASP A 146 -2.54 9.69 -16.50
N LEU A 147 -1.26 9.43 -16.82
CA LEU A 147 -0.11 10.09 -16.18
C LEU A 147 -0.02 11.59 -16.54
N GLU A 148 -0.36 11.97 -17.77
CA GLU A 148 -0.46 13.38 -18.19
C GLU A 148 -1.56 14.13 -17.41
N GLY A 149 -2.55 13.41 -16.87
CA GLY A 149 -3.60 13.95 -16.02
C GLY A 149 -3.22 14.16 -14.55
N ILE A 150 -2.02 13.77 -14.13
CA ILE A 150 -1.51 14.03 -12.77
C ILE A 150 -1.26 15.53 -12.61
N PRO A 151 -1.71 16.18 -11.51
CA PRO A 151 -1.45 17.59 -11.26
C PRO A 151 0.05 17.93 -11.32
N GLU A 152 0.41 19.06 -11.94
CA GLU A 152 1.82 19.43 -12.18
C GLU A 152 2.68 19.43 -10.91
N ASP A 153 2.12 19.89 -9.78
CA ASP A 153 2.80 19.95 -8.49
C ASP A 153 3.14 18.56 -7.91
N ASP A 154 2.50 17.50 -8.42
CA ASP A 154 2.63 16.12 -7.97
C ASP A 154 3.47 15.25 -8.92
N GLN A 155 3.82 15.73 -10.12
CA GLN A 155 4.57 14.94 -11.11
C GLN A 155 6.05 14.70 -10.73
N LYS A 156 6.56 15.38 -9.70
CA LYS A 156 7.97 15.33 -9.26
C LYS A 156 8.14 15.09 -7.76
N ARG A 157 7.07 14.75 -7.06
CA ARG A 157 7.05 14.50 -5.61
C ARG A 157 7.09 13.01 -5.29
#